data_AF-A0A372GIK1-F1
#
_entry.id   AF-A0A372GIK1-F1
#
_cell.length_a   1.000
_cell.length_b   1.000
_cell.length_c   1.000
_cell.angle_alpha   90.00
_cell.angle_beta   90.00
_cell.angle_gamma   90.00
#
_symmetry.space_group_name_H-M   'P 1'
#
loop_
_entity.id
_entity.type
_entity.pdbx_description
1 polymer ?
#
loop_
_entity_poly.entity_id
_entity_poly.type
_entity_poly.pdbx_seq_one_letter_code
_entity_poly.pdbx_strand_id
1 'polypeptide(L)'
;MAECGMTLPPGDIDDAANPMDLVLMRHRRNGPDVWLDVDEPVPLFHLLWVTGKLRMGLRQVAERLRWLGLEVPDVDESIAAALRRVPWMSAP
;
A
#
# COMPACT_ATOMS: atom_id res chain seq x y z
N MET A 1 25.12 3.63 24.56
CA MET A 1 24.04 3.62 23.55
C MET A 1 24.62 4.31 22.34
N ALA A 2 24.87 3.57 21.25
CA ALA A 2 25.39 4.16 20.03
C ALA A 2 24.23 4.83 19.31
N GLU A 3 24.26 6.16 19.26
CA GLU A 3 23.44 6.94 18.33
C GLU A 3 23.91 6.58 16.92
N CYS A 4 23.00 6.10 16.07
CA CYS A 4 23.29 5.83 14.67
C CYS A 4 23.70 7.16 14.02
N GLY A 5 24.99 7.38 13.79
CA GLY A 5 25.61 8.61 13.28
C GLY A 5 25.23 8.99 11.84
N MET A 6 23.95 8.94 11.51
CA MET A 6 23.40 9.35 10.23
C MET A 6 23.12 10.85 10.28
N THR A 7 24.00 11.64 9.68
CA THR A 7 23.70 13.04 9.34
C THR A 7 22.77 13.04 8.14
N LEU A 8 21.52 13.49 8.33
CA LEU A 8 20.61 13.73 7.22
C LEU A 8 21.24 14.80 6.32
N PRO A 9 21.43 14.54 5.01
CA PRO A 9 21.86 15.58 4.10
C PRO A 9 20.83 16.71 4.11
N PRO A 10 21.24 17.98 4.06
CA PRO A 10 20.29 19.08 3.94
C PRO A 10 19.53 18.91 2.63
N GLY A 11 18.27 18.52 2.75
CA GLY A 11 17.30 18.42 1.68
C GLY A 11 15.96 18.83 2.25
N ASP A 12 15.18 19.57 1.46
CA ASP A 12 13.83 19.99 1.83
C ASP A 12 12.93 18.75 1.94
N ILE A 13 12.98 18.10 3.10
CA ILE A 13 11.92 17.21 3.52
C ILE A 13 10.72 18.12 3.80
N ASP A 14 9.70 18.02 2.95
CA ASP A 14 8.43 18.70 3.18
C ASP A 14 7.89 18.23 4.55
N ASP A 15 7.84 19.11 5.54
CA ASP A 15 7.55 18.78 6.95
C ASP A 15 6.13 18.20 7.13
N ALA A 16 5.26 18.33 6.13
CA ALA A 16 3.91 17.81 6.15
C ALA A 16 3.75 16.58 5.25
N ALA A 17 3.61 15.40 5.87
CA ALA A 17 3.14 14.22 5.17
C ALA A 17 1.78 14.51 4.50
N ASN A 18 1.65 14.20 3.22
CA ASN A 18 0.38 14.38 2.50
C ASN A 18 -0.71 13.54 3.21
N PRO A 19 -1.85 14.15 3.63
CA PRO A 19 -2.91 13.43 4.33
C PRO A 19 -3.44 12.20 3.58
N MET A 20 -3.35 12.21 2.25
CA MET A 20 -3.73 11.09 1.40
C MET A 20 -2.78 9.90 1.56
N ASP A 21 -1.49 10.15 1.71
CA ASP A 21 -0.46 9.13 1.90
C ASP A 21 -0.62 8.43 3.25
N LEU A 22 -1.06 9.17 4.28
CA LEU A 22 -1.43 8.58 5.56
C LEU A 22 -2.60 7.60 5.44
N VAL A 23 -3.59 7.90 4.60
CA VAL A 23 -4.71 6.98 4.35
C VAL A 23 -4.27 5.76 3.55
N LEU A 24 -3.34 5.95 2.61
CA LEU A 24 -2.75 4.88 1.79
C LEU A 24 -1.96 3.87 2.62
N MET A 25 -1.17 4.33 3.60
CA MET A 25 -0.28 3.46 4.39
C MET A 25 -0.96 2.76 5.57
N ARG A 26 -2.21 3.10 5.89
CA ARG A 26 -2.88 2.61 7.09
C ARG A 26 -3.40 1.19 6.92
N HIS A 27 -2.90 0.25 7.72
CA HIS A 27 -3.28 -1.16 7.62
C HIS A 27 -4.70 -1.40 8.12
N ARG A 28 -5.60 -1.76 7.20
CA ARG A 28 -7.03 -1.93 7.51
C ARG A 28 -7.31 -3.01 8.55
N ARG A 29 -6.55 -4.11 8.59
CA ARG A 29 -6.91 -5.30 9.39
C ARG A 29 -6.58 -5.14 10.88
N ASN A 30 -5.66 -4.23 11.23
CA ASN A 30 -5.10 -4.15 12.58
C ASN A 30 -5.51 -2.85 13.31
N GLY A 31 -6.52 -2.14 12.81
CA GLY A 31 -7.08 -0.98 13.48
C GLY A 31 -6.38 0.34 13.12
N PRO A 32 -6.74 1.43 13.84
CA PRO A 32 -6.39 2.78 13.44
C PRO A 32 -4.90 3.16 13.54
N ASP A 33 -4.11 2.41 14.31
CA ASP A 33 -2.72 2.76 14.66
C ASP A 33 -1.68 1.78 14.09
N VAL A 34 -2.08 0.93 13.15
CA VAL A 34 -1.17 -0.02 12.51
C VAL A 34 -0.95 0.36 11.06
N TRP A 35 0.32 0.54 10.71
CA TRP A 35 0.79 0.84 9.38
C TRP A 35 1.03 -0.45 8.59
N LEU A 36 1.09 -0.34 7.26
CA LEU A 36 1.61 -1.44 6.45
C LEU A 36 3.04 -1.77 6.90
N ASP A 37 3.35 -3.05 6.95
CA ASP A 37 4.73 -3.49 7.09
C ASP A 37 5.48 -3.13 5.80
N VAL A 38 6.64 -2.48 5.94
CA VAL A 38 7.46 -2.06 4.81
C VAL A 38 8.26 -3.22 4.23
N ASP A 39 8.48 -4.27 5.01
CA ASP A 39 9.24 -5.46 4.62
C ASP A 39 8.32 -6.54 3.99
N GLU A 40 7.00 -6.35 4.01
CA GLU A 40 6.04 -7.25 3.37
C GLU A 40 5.36 -6.62 2.14
N PRO A 41 5.11 -7.41 1.08
CA PRO A 41 4.36 -6.92 -0.07
C PRO A 41 2.95 -6.46 0.29
N VAL A 42 2.51 -5.32 -0.25
CA VAL A 42 1.19 -4.75 0.02
C VAL A 42 0.09 -5.73 -0.44
N PRO A 43 -0.83 -6.16 0.44
CA PRO A 43 -1.88 -7.10 0.08
C PRO A 43 -2.88 -6.53 -0.93
N LEU A 44 -3.33 -7.34 -1.90
CA LEU A 44 -4.34 -6.93 -2.90
C LEU A 44 -5.63 -6.37 -2.28
N PHE A 45 -6.09 -6.97 -1.18
CA PHE A 45 -7.26 -6.49 -0.43
C PHE A 45 -7.10 -5.05 0.04
N HIS A 46 -5.89 -4.65 0.44
CA HIS A 46 -5.61 -3.30 0.90
C HIS A 46 -5.73 -2.31 -0.26
N LEU A 47 -5.11 -2.64 -1.41
CA LEU A 47 -5.22 -1.84 -2.63
C LEU A 47 -6.69 -1.60 -3.01
N LEU A 48 -7.51 -2.65 -3.06
CA LEU A 48 -8.94 -2.58 -3.38
C LEU A 48 -9.76 -1.79 -2.35
N TRP A 49 -9.36 -1.79 -1.09
CA TRP A 49 -10.04 -0.98 -0.08
C TRP A 49 -9.72 0.52 -0.25
N VAL A 50 -8.45 0.86 -0.47
CA VAL A 50 -8.03 2.25 -0.60
C VAL A 50 -8.60 2.89 -1.87
N THR A 51 -8.72 2.15 -2.97
CA THR A 51 -9.38 2.66 -4.19
C THR A 51 -10.82 3.10 -3.91
N GLY A 52 -11.59 2.28 -3.20
CA GLY A 52 -12.97 2.61 -2.83
C GLY A 52 -13.05 3.82 -1.89
N LYS A 53 -12.11 3.92 -0.94
CA LYS A 53 -12.07 4.99 0.06
C LYS A 53 -11.64 6.34 -0.51
N LEU A 54 -10.61 6.35 -1.35
CA LEU A 54 -10.03 7.58 -1.92
C LEU A 54 -10.60 7.91 -3.30
N ARG A 55 -11.48 7.06 -3.87
CA ARG A 55 -12.00 7.18 -5.23
C ARG A 55 -10.90 7.27 -6.29
N MET A 56 -9.76 6.63 -6.03
CA MET A 56 -8.62 6.54 -6.95
C MET A 56 -8.64 5.22 -7.72
N GLY A 57 -8.05 5.23 -8.93
CA GLY A 57 -7.85 4.02 -9.70
C GLY A 57 -6.84 3.07 -9.04
N LEU A 58 -7.02 1.76 -9.22
CA LEU A 58 -6.17 0.75 -8.60
C LEU A 58 -4.69 0.88 -8.98
N ARG A 59 -4.40 1.19 -10.26
CA ARG A 59 -3.03 1.45 -10.71
C ARG A 59 -2.44 2.72 -10.09
N GLN A 60 -3.24 3.78 -9.94
CA GLN A 60 -2.78 5.03 -9.32
C GLN A 60 -2.44 4.82 -7.84
N VAL A 61 -3.25 4.04 -7.12
CA VAL A 61 -2.97 3.64 -5.73
C VAL A 61 -1.67 2.85 -5.65
N ALA A 62 -1.48 1.87 -6.53
CA ALA A 62 -0.27 1.06 -6.58
C ALA A 62 0.98 1.90 -6.87
N GLU A 63 0.92 2.80 -7.86
CA GLU A 63 2.02 3.72 -8.17
C GLU A 63 2.36 4.64 -7.00
N ARG A 64 1.35 5.18 -6.32
CA ARG A 64 1.59 6.06 -5.17
C ARG A 64 2.25 5.32 -4.02
N LEU A 65 1.83 4.10 -3.72
CA LEU A 65 2.44 3.26 -2.68
C LEU A 65 3.88 2.86 -3.04
N ARG A 66 4.16 2.54 -4.32
CA ARG A 66 5.54 2.29 -4.77
C ARG A 66 6.42 3.53 -4.64
N TRP A 67 5.88 4.71 -4.96
CA TRP A 67 6.58 5.97 -4.77
C TRP A 67 6.92 6.24 -3.30
N LEU A 68 6.06 5.79 -2.38
CA LEU A 68 6.30 5.83 -0.93
C LEU A 68 7.28 4.75 -0.42
N GLY A 69 7.86 3.94 -1.32
CA GLY A 69 8.86 2.93 -0.99
C GLY A 69 8.30 1.56 -0.58
N LEU A 70 6.98 1.35 -0.69
CA LEU A 70 6.38 0.05 -0.39
C LEU A 70 6.48 -0.90 -1.58
N GLU A 71 6.72 -2.18 -1.29
CA GLU A 71 6.66 -3.21 -2.31
C GLU A 71 5.20 -3.49 -2.70
N VAL A 72 4.82 -3.12 -3.93
CA VAL A 72 3.47 -3.40 -4.46
C VAL A 72 3.58 -4.41 -5.61
N PRO A 73 3.04 -5.63 -5.45
CA PRO A 73 3.00 -6.64 -6.50
C PRO A 73 2.38 -6.13 -7.81
N ASP A 74 2.65 -6.81 -8.92
CA ASP A 74 1.96 -6.51 -10.17
C ASP A 74 0.44 -6.66 -9.99
N VAL A 75 -0.29 -5.62 -10.38
CA VAL A 75 -1.73 -5.53 -10.08
C VAL A 75 -2.52 -6.51 -10.94
N ASP A 76 -2.14 -6.67 -12.21
CA ASP A 76 -2.84 -7.53 -13.15
C ASP A 76 -2.66 -9.00 -12.77
N GLU A 77 -1.43 -9.40 -12.41
CA GLU A 77 -1.14 -10.74 -11.93
C GLU A 77 -1.80 -11.01 -10.58
N SER A 78 -1.82 -10.02 -9.67
CA SER A 78 -2.50 -10.16 -8.38
C SER A 78 -3.99 -10.41 -8.55
N ILE A 79 -4.63 -9.65 -9.44
CA ILE A 79 -6.05 -9.86 -9.79
C ILE A 79 -6.21 -11.24 -10.43
N ALA A 80 -5.42 -11.58 -11.45
CA ALA A 80 -5.52 -12.87 -12.12
C ALA A 80 -5.37 -14.04 -11.13
N ALA A 81 -4.42 -13.94 -10.20
CA ALA A 81 -4.19 -14.92 -9.15
C ALA A 81 -5.34 -15.00 -8.13
N ALA A 82 -5.93 -13.87 -7.74
CA ALA A 82 -7.09 -13.85 -6.87
C ALA A 82 -8.30 -14.46 -7.59
N LEU A 83 -8.51 -14.08 -8.83
CA LEU A 83 -9.56 -14.60 -9.69
C LEU A 83 -9.45 -16.12 -9.79
N ARG A 84 -8.30 -16.71 -10.14
CA ARG A 84 -8.11 -18.19 -10.21
C ARG A 84 -8.56 -18.97 -8.97
N ARG A 85 -8.63 -18.34 -7.79
CA ARG A 85 -9.08 -18.96 -6.52
C ARG A 85 -10.57 -18.87 -6.29
N VAL A 86 -11.27 -17.99 -7.00
CA VAL A 86 -12.71 -17.85 -6.89
C VAL A 86 -13.34 -19.05 -7.59
N PRO A 87 -14.19 -19.83 -6.89
CA PRO A 87 -15.01 -20.83 -7.54
C PRO A 87 -16.12 -20.09 -8.28
N TRP A 88 -15.81 -19.58 -9.48
CA TRP A 88 -16.84 -19.20 -10.45
C TRP A 88 -17.71 -20.42 -10.58
N MET A 89 -18.95 -20.30 -10.14
CA MET A 89 -19.98 -21.32 -10.13
C MET A 89 -19.66 -22.45 -11.13
N SER A 90 -19.40 -23.66 -10.63
CA SER A 90 -19.67 -24.87 -11.42
C SER A 90 -21.09 -24.66 -11.95
N ALA A 91 -21.21 -24.39 -13.25
CA ALA A 91 -22.50 -24.21 -13.89
C ALA A 91 -23.33 -25.46 -13.61
N PRO A 92 -24.63 -25.33 -13.25
CA PRO A 92 -25.50 -26.48 -13.08
C PRO A 92 -25.64 -27.30 -14.38
#